data_AF-A0A7S2QDY2-F1
#
_entry.id   AF-A0A7S2QDY2-F1
#
_cell.length_a   1.000
_cell.length_b   1.000
_cell.length_c   1.000
_cell.angle_alpha   90.00
_cell.angle_beta   90.00
_cell.angle_gamma   90.00
#
_symmetry.space_group_name_H-M   'P 1'
#
loop_
_entity.id
_entity.type
_entity.pdbx_description
1 polymer ?
#
loop_
_entity_poly.entity_id
_entity_poly.type
_entity_poly.pdbx_seq_one_letter_code
_entity_poly.pdbx_strand_id
1 'polypeptide(L)'
;PARPLLLLAAAAVAIRHAAARCPSPETRQARRLVGAYGEARVPGSDDRIYEVMRNASATARLLEHCKEETQDVFVAARICSYSSQVVAGTNYEVVMSTSEESGSPWYEVHIFEPLPFEHKNPSVSRIKTVRPVAS
;
A
#
# COMPACT_ATOMS: atom_id res chain seq x y z
N PRO A 1 19.82 54.06 30.56
CA PRO A 1 19.68 52.61 30.77
C PRO A 1 18.42 52.07 30.06
N ALA A 2 18.55 51.59 28.83
CA ALA A 2 17.45 51.07 28.03
C ALA A 2 17.64 49.56 27.81
N ARG A 3 16.66 48.76 28.25
CA ARG A 3 16.58 47.31 28.00
C ARG A 3 15.90 47.07 26.65
N PRO A 4 16.45 46.26 25.73
CA PRO A 4 15.71 45.87 24.54
C PRO A 4 14.78 44.70 24.90
N LEU A 5 13.49 44.84 24.60
CA LEU A 5 12.53 43.74 24.52
C LEU A 5 12.85 42.94 23.24
N LEU A 6 13.30 41.70 23.38
CA LEU A 6 13.33 40.74 22.27
C LEU A 6 11.91 40.18 22.06
N LEU A 7 11.32 40.49 20.91
CA LEU A 7 10.15 39.79 20.37
C LEU A 7 10.59 38.43 19.83
N LEU A 8 10.20 37.35 20.51
CA LEU A 8 10.31 35.99 19.99
C LEU A 8 9.14 35.74 19.03
N ALA A 9 9.42 35.72 17.73
CA ALA A 9 8.48 35.25 16.72
C ALA A 9 8.36 33.72 16.83
N ALA A 10 7.19 33.22 17.23
CA ALA A 10 6.89 31.80 17.19
C ALA A 10 6.66 31.36 15.73
N ALA A 11 7.61 30.66 15.14
CA ALA A 11 7.44 30.01 13.85
C ALA A 11 6.50 28.80 14.03
N ALA A 12 5.28 28.89 13.48
CA ALA A 12 4.39 27.75 13.38
C ALA A 12 4.98 26.73 12.39
N VAL A 13 5.61 25.68 12.92
CA VAL A 13 6.07 24.53 12.13
C VAL A 13 4.82 23.75 11.70
N ALA A 14 4.40 23.94 10.44
CA ALA A 14 3.40 23.08 9.83
C ALA A 14 4.01 21.68 9.67
N ILE A 15 3.63 20.76 10.56
CA ILE A 15 3.98 19.33 10.43
C ILE A 15 3.26 18.82 9.19
N ARG A 16 3.98 18.78 8.06
CA ARG A 16 3.54 18.02 6.89
C ARG A 16 3.52 16.56 7.34
N HIS A 17 2.34 16.05 7.67
CA HIS A 17 2.12 14.62 7.70
C HIS A 17 2.29 14.19 6.26
N ALA A 18 3.51 13.77 5.93
CA ALA A 18 3.70 13.13 4.65
C ALA A 18 2.93 11.81 4.71
N ALA A 19 2.46 11.40 3.54
CA ALA A 19 1.83 10.10 3.36
C ALA A 19 2.82 9.32 2.51
N ALA A 20 2.97 8.01 2.77
CA ALA A 20 3.87 7.12 2.04
C ALA A 20 3.90 7.43 0.53
N ARG A 21 5.00 7.26 -0.20
CA ARG A 21 5.01 7.55 -1.65
C ARG A 21 4.68 6.28 -2.42
N CYS A 22 3.75 6.38 -3.37
CA CYS A 22 3.41 5.26 -4.22
C CYS A 22 4.19 5.32 -5.52
N PRO A 23 4.55 4.17 -6.09
CA PRO A 23 5.11 4.15 -7.43
C PRO A 23 4.13 4.83 -8.39
N SER A 24 4.65 5.54 -9.38
CA SER A 24 3.85 5.85 -10.56
C SER A 24 3.32 4.53 -11.09
N PRO A 25 2.04 4.43 -11.47
CA PRO A 25 1.55 3.23 -12.12
C PRO A 25 2.44 3.03 -13.36
N GLU A 26 3.36 2.06 -13.31
CA GLU A 26 3.93 1.56 -14.54
C GLU A 26 2.72 1.16 -15.37
N THR A 27 2.59 1.72 -16.57
CA THR A 27 1.49 1.40 -17.46
C THR A 27 1.72 -0.04 -17.88
N ARG A 28 1.33 -0.99 -17.02
CA ARG A 28 1.37 -2.42 -17.26
C ARG A 28 0.24 -2.64 -18.26
N GLN A 29 0.54 -2.32 -19.52
CA GLN A 29 -0.39 -2.40 -20.64
C GLN A 29 -0.55 -3.88 -20.99
N ALA A 30 -1.22 -4.61 -20.09
CA ALA A 30 -1.54 -5.99 -20.33
C ALA A 30 -2.63 -6.02 -21.40
N ARG A 31 -2.36 -6.68 -22.52
CA ARG A 31 -3.42 -7.15 -23.43
C ARG A 31 -4.49 -7.80 -22.55
N ARG A 32 -5.74 -7.31 -22.62
CA ARG A 32 -6.86 -7.80 -21.81
C ARG A 32 -7.22 -9.22 -22.25
N LEU A 33 -6.51 -10.19 -21.72
CA LEU A 33 -6.83 -11.61 -21.87
C LEU A 33 -7.96 -11.95 -20.90
N VAL A 34 -8.91 -12.78 -21.34
CA VAL A 34 -9.96 -13.30 -20.46
C VAL A 34 -9.30 -14.07 -19.32
N GLY A 35 -9.73 -13.77 -18.09
CA GLY A 35 -9.16 -14.37 -16.90
C GLY A 35 -7.79 -13.83 -16.49
N ALA A 36 -7.25 -12.77 -17.11
CA ALA A 36 -6.11 -12.03 -16.57
C ALA A 36 -6.55 -11.03 -15.49
N TYR A 37 -5.58 -10.47 -14.76
CA TYR A 37 -5.84 -9.31 -13.91
C TYR A 37 -6.41 -8.16 -14.73
N GLY A 38 -7.42 -7.50 -14.17
CA GLY A 38 -7.94 -6.25 -14.69
C GLY A 38 -6.92 -5.12 -14.59
N GLU A 39 -7.32 -3.95 -15.08
CA GLU A 39 -6.51 -2.75 -14.97
C GLU A 39 -6.28 -2.36 -13.51
N ALA A 40 -5.06 -1.91 -13.19
CA ALA A 40 -4.73 -1.42 -11.86
C ALA A 40 -5.45 -0.08 -11.61
N ARG A 41 -6.07 0.06 -10.43
CA ARG A 41 -6.83 1.25 -10.04
C ARG A 41 -6.39 1.74 -8.67
N VAL A 42 -6.41 3.06 -8.47
CA VAL A 42 -6.23 3.67 -7.15
C VAL A 42 -7.55 3.51 -6.37
N PRO A 43 -7.54 3.01 -5.12
CA PRO A 43 -8.77 2.85 -4.36
C PRO A 43 -9.46 4.18 -4.05
N GLY A 44 -10.77 4.24 -4.26
CA GLY A 44 -11.65 5.26 -3.65
C GLY A 44 -11.98 4.89 -2.20
N SER A 45 -12.41 5.86 -1.39
CA SER A 45 -12.68 5.65 0.05
C SER A 45 -13.65 4.52 0.37
N ASP A 46 -14.62 4.27 -0.52
CA ASP A 46 -15.67 3.27 -0.34
C ASP A 46 -15.38 1.95 -1.06
N ASP A 47 -14.17 1.79 -1.60
CA ASP A 47 -13.83 0.56 -2.31
C ASP A 47 -13.73 -0.63 -1.35
N ARG A 48 -14.37 -1.72 -1.74
CA ARG A 48 -14.40 -3.00 -1.03
C ARG A 48 -13.00 -3.57 -0.73
N ILE A 49 -11.96 -3.13 -1.45
CA ILE A 49 -10.58 -3.58 -1.20
C ILE A 49 -10.16 -3.33 0.26
N TYR A 50 -10.64 -2.28 0.91
CA TYR A 50 -10.35 -2.04 2.32
C TYR A 50 -10.95 -3.12 3.23
N GLU A 51 -12.13 -3.64 2.91
CA GLU A 51 -12.74 -4.76 3.63
C GLU A 51 -11.94 -6.05 3.43
N VAL A 52 -11.56 -6.34 2.18
CA VAL A 52 -10.73 -7.51 1.85
C VAL A 52 -9.40 -7.46 2.60
N MET A 53 -8.73 -6.31 2.62
CA MET A 53 -7.47 -6.09 3.35
C MET A 53 -7.62 -6.31 4.85
N ARG A 54 -8.71 -5.81 5.46
CA ARG A 54 -9.00 -6.02 6.88
C ARG A 54 -9.24 -7.50 7.18
N ASN A 55 -10.12 -8.15 6.42
CA ASN A 55 -10.50 -9.54 6.66
C ASN A 55 -9.34 -10.52 6.41
N ALA A 56 -8.42 -10.17 5.50
CA ALA A 56 -7.17 -10.91 5.26
C ALA A 56 -6.07 -10.64 6.29
N SER A 57 -6.26 -9.68 7.21
CA SER A 57 -5.20 -9.16 8.09
C SER A 57 -3.94 -8.72 7.32
N ALA A 58 -4.12 -8.16 6.13
CA ALA A 58 -3.05 -7.98 5.16
C ALA A 58 -1.97 -7.00 5.63
N THR A 59 -2.35 -5.91 6.31
CA THR A 59 -1.39 -4.97 6.89
C THR A 59 -0.52 -5.63 7.95
N ALA A 60 -1.08 -6.48 8.81
CA ALA A 60 -0.31 -7.18 9.84
C ALA A 60 0.69 -8.16 9.20
N ARG A 61 0.26 -8.91 8.20
CA ARG A 61 1.12 -9.80 7.40
C ARG A 61 2.24 -9.05 6.68
N LEU A 62 1.95 -7.85 6.16
CA LEU A 62 2.96 -7.00 5.54
C LEU A 62 4.00 -6.51 6.56
N LEU A 63 3.58 -6.08 7.75
CA LEU A 63 4.49 -5.66 8.80
C LEU A 63 5.41 -6.81 9.27
N GLU A 64 4.88 -8.03 9.35
CA GLU A 64 5.66 -9.24 9.65
C GLU A 64 6.71 -9.50 8.57
N HIS A 65 6.32 -9.48 7.28
CA HIS A 65 7.23 -9.63 6.14
C HIS A 65 8.35 -8.59 6.14
N CYS A 66 8.04 -7.32 6.42
CA CYS A 66 9.06 -6.27 6.46
C CYS A 66 10.07 -6.48 7.59
N LYS A 67 9.63 -6.98 8.76
CA LYS A 67 10.53 -7.32 9.87
C LYS A 67 11.46 -8.46 9.51
N GLU A 68 10.94 -9.52 8.86
CA GLU A 68 11.74 -10.65 8.39
C GLU A 68 12.82 -10.20 7.38
N GLU A 69 12.49 -9.24 6.51
CA GLU A 69 13.41 -8.63 5.55
C GLU A 69 14.34 -7.56 6.16
N THR A 70 14.32 -7.35 7.49
CA THR A 70 15.12 -6.33 8.20
C THR A 70 14.89 -4.91 7.64
N GLN A 71 13.67 -4.62 7.20
CA GLN A 71 13.28 -3.30 6.69
C GLN A 71 12.66 -2.48 7.81
N ASP A 72 13.16 -1.25 8.00
CA ASP A 72 12.54 -0.31 8.93
C ASP A 72 11.22 0.19 8.32
N VAL A 73 10.13 0.02 9.06
CA VAL A 73 8.79 0.41 8.62
C VAL A 73 8.36 1.63 9.40
N PHE A 74 8.25 2.76 8.70
CA PHE A 74 7.52 3.89 9.24
C PHE A 74 6.02 3.61 9.08
N VAL A 75 5.23 3.80 10.15
CA VAL A 75 3.83 3.34 10.21
C VAL A 75 2.89 4.22 9.37
N ALA A 76 3.03 4.15 8.04
CA ALA A 76 2.19 4.82 7.05
C ALA A 76 1.85 3.87 5.89
N ALA A 77 1.66 2.57 6.19
CA ALA A 77 1.26 1.58 5.19
C ALA A 77 -0.01 2.02 4.47
N ARG A 78 0.08 2.26 3.16
CA ARG A 78 -1.05 2.67 2.33
C ARG A 78 -1.18 1.82 1.08
N ILE A 79 -2.41 1.68 0.61
CA ILE A 79 -2.69 1.10 -0.69
C ILE A 79 -2.41 2.13 -1.77
N CYS A 80 -1.57 1.76 -2.73
CA CYS A 80 -1.23 2.57 -3.89
C CYS A 80 -2.20 2.33 -5.04
N SER A 81 -2.39 1.06 -5.36
CA SER A 81 -3.27 0.60 -6.40
C SER A 81 -3.60 -0.85 -6.15
N TYR A 82 -4.65 -1.34 -6.79
CA TYR A 82 -4.94 -2.76 -6.82
C TYR A 82 -5.49 -3.16 -8.17
N SER A 83 -5.30 -4.43 -8.51
CA SER A 83 -6.01 -5.09 -9.60
C SER A 83 -6.67 -6.36 -9.07
N SER A 84 -7.66 -6.86 -9.80
CA SER A 84 -8.38 -8.07 -9.44
C SER A 84 -8.53 -8.99 -10.64
N GLN A 85 -8.55 -10.29 -10.38
CA GLN A 85 -8.79 -11.35 -11.35
C GLN A 85 -9.86 -12.28 -10.77
N VAL A 86 -10.96 -12.46 -11.50
CA VAL A 86 -12.04 -13.39 -11.10
C VAL A 86 -11.77 -14.75 -11.72
N VAL A 87 -11.73 -15.78 -10.88
CA VAL A 87 -11.53 -17.21 -11.20
C VAL A 87 -12.58 -18.03 -10.43
N ALA A 88 -12.19 -19.11 -9.74
CA ALA A 88 -13.00 -19.77 -8.71
C ALA A 88 -12.88 -19.04 -7.36
N GLY A 89 -13.20 -17.75 -7.35
CA GLY A 89 -12.88 -16.79 -6.30
C GLY A 89 -12.30 -15.52 -6.91
N THR A 90 -11.74 -14.64 -6.08
CA THR A 90 -11.10 -13.41 -6.56
C THR A 90 -9.67 -13.33 -6.06
N ASN A 91 -8.72 -13.24 -6.99
CA ASN A 91 -7.34 -12.87 -6.68
C ASN A 91 -7.24 -11.34 -6.72
N TYR A 92 -6.64 -10.75 -5.69
CA TYR A 92 -6.25 -9.35 -5.66
C TYR A 92 -4.73 -9.26 -5.70
N GLU A 93 -4.20 -8.33 -6.49
CA GLU A 93 -2.82 -7.86 -6.38
C GLU A 93 -2.89 -6.42 -5.89
N VAL A 94 -2.41 -6.19 -4.66
CA VAL A 94 -2.45 -4.88 -3.99
C VAL A 94 -1.03 -4.34 -3.91
N VAL A 95 -0.78 -3.21 -4.56
CA VAL A 95 0.48 -2.49 -4.45
C VAL A 95 0.40 -1.59 -3.21
N MET A 96 1.35 -1.74 -2.30
CA MET A 96 1.41 -0.97 -1.06
C MET A 96 2.75 -0.29 -0.89
N SER A 97 2.74 0.86 -0.21
CA SER A 97 3.94 1.55 0.25
C SER A 97 3.91 1.69 1.75
N THR A 98 5.05 1.52 2.40
CA THR A 98 5.24 1.65 3.86
C THR A 98 6.20 2.78 4.21
N SER A 99 6.68 3.54 3.21
CA SER A 99 7.65 4.62 3.41
C SER A 99 7.34 5.80 2.50
N GLU A 100 7.76 6.97 2.96
CA GLU A 100 7.67 8.24 2.23
C GLU A 100 8.94 8.55 1.46
N GLU A 101 10.01 7.84 1.77
CA GLU A 101 11.32 8.04 1.18
C GLU A 101 11.33 7.56 -0.27
N SER A 102 11.80 8.44 -1.15
CA SER A 102 12.03 8.08 -2.55
C SER A 102 13.10 7.00 -2.64
N GLY A 103 12.87 5.94 -3.43
CA GLY A 103 13.80 4.82 -3.49
C GLY A 103 13.51 3.71 -2.48
N SER A 104 12.58 3.93 -1.54
CA SER A 104 12.08 2.85 -0.68
C SER A 104 11.36 1.77 -1.52
N PRO A 105 11.44 0.50 -1.09
CA PRO A 105 10.68 -0.57 -1.71
C PRO A 105 9.17 -0.33 -1.59
N TRP A 106 8.43 -0.84 -2.56
CA TRP A 106 6.99 -1.07 -2.44
C TRP A 106 6.73 -2.57 -2.40
N TYR A 107 5.48 -2.94 -2.13
CA TYR A 107 5.10 -4.33 -1.89
C TYR A 107 3.93 -4.73 -2.76
N GLU A 108 4.04 -5.88 -3.42
CA GLU A 108 2.90 -6.56 -4.05
C GLU A 108 2.32 -7.56 -3.03
N VAL A 109 1.15 -7.24 -2.48
CA VAL A 109 0.41 -8.11 -1.56
C VAL A 109 -0.66 -8.85 -2.37
N HIS A 110 -0.48 -10.16 -2.53
CA HIS A 110 -1.44 -11.02 -3.21
C HIS A 110 -2.41 -11.60 -2.19
N ILE A 111 -3.72 -11.40 -2.43
CA ILE A 111 -4.80 -11.89 -1.57
C ILE A 111 -5.71 -12.77 -2.40
N PHE A 112 -6.07 -13.94 -1.86
CA PHE A 112 -7.14 -14.75 -2.42
C PHE A 112 -8.39 -14.62 -1.57
N GLU A 113 -9.51 -14.30 -2.21
CA GLU A 113 -10.84 -14.30 -1.63
C GLU A 113 -11.64 -15.49 -2.18
N PRO A 114 -12.01 -16.47 -1.34
CA PRO A 114 -12.84 -17.60 -1.73
C PRO A 114 -14.24 -17.19 -2.20
N LEU A 115 -14.97 -18.12 -2.81
CA LEU A 115 -16.35 -17.86 -3.24
C LEU A 115 -17.27 -17.59 -2.03
N PRO A 116 -18.28 -16.72 -2.15
CA PRO A 116 -19.11 -16.31 -1.01
C PRO A 116 -19.77 -17.45 -0.22
N PHE A 117 -20.16 -18.53 -0.91
CA PHE A 117 -20.80 -19.70 -0.28
C PHE A 117 -19.84 -20.60 0.51
N GLU A 118 -18.52 -20.39 0.40
CA GLU A 118 -17.55 -21.15 1.18
C GLU A 118 -17.41 -20.61 2.62
N HIS A 119 -17.93 -19.41 2.91
CA HIS A 119 -17.89 -18.77 4.23
C HIS A 119 -16.47 -18.70 4.84
N LYS A 120 -15.44 -18.59 3.99
CA LYS A 120 -14.04 -18.43 4.38
C LYS A 120 -13.60 -16.98 4.21
N ASN A 121 -12.75 -16.51 5.12
CA ASN A 121 -12.14 -15.19 4.99
C ASN A 121 -11.13 -15.17 3.82
N PRO A 122 -10.92 -13.99 3.19
CA PRO A 122 -9.78 -13.79 2.33
C PRO A 122 -8.47 -14.03 3.09
N SER A 123 -7.40 -14.39 2.37
CA SER A 123 -6.09 -14.63 2.97
C SER A 123 -4.96 -14.14 2.08
N VAL A 124 -3.89 -13.65 2.70
CA VAL A 124 -2.66 -13.28 1.99
C VAL A 124 -1.97 -14.56 1.51
N SER A 125 -1.83 -14.72 0.20
CA SER A 125 -1.19 -15.88 -0.42
C SER A 125 0.30 -15.65 -0.69
N ARG A 126 0.71 -14.40 -0.91
CA ARG A 126 2.10 -14.02 -1.16
C ARG A 126 2.32 -12.53 -0.90
N ILE A 127 3.50 -12.17 -0.42
CA ILE A 127 3.99 -10.79 -0.41
C ILE A 127 5.30 -10.78 -1.20
N LYS A 128 5.48 -9.80 -2.09
CA LYS A 128 6.76 -9.55 -2.77
C LYS A 128 7.27 -8.16 -2.44
N THR A 129 8.53 -8.06 -2.08
CA THR A 129 9.26 -6.79 -2.02
C THR A 129 9.69 -6.41 -3.44
N VAL A 130 9.30 -5.23 -3.91
CA VAL A 130 9.71 -4.69 -5.20
C VAL A 130 10.54 -3.43 -4.95
N ARG A 131 11.78 -3.44 -5.41
CA ARG A 131 12.70 -2.32 -5.25
C ARG A 131 12.65 -1.44 -6.50
N PRO A 132 12.61 -0.11 -6.35
CA PRO A 132 12.77 0.79 -7.49
C PRO A 132 14.09 0.47 -8.21
N VAL A 133 14.07 0.37 -9.53
CA VAL A 133 15.31 0.25 -10.31
C VAL A 133 16.03 1.60 -10.19
N ALA A 134 17.29 1.58 -9.73
CA ALA A 134 18.12 2.78 -9.72
C ALA A 134 18.23 3.30 -11.16
N SER A 135 17.81 4.55 -11.37
CA SER A 135 17.99 5.26 -12.65
C SER A 135 19.45 5.60 -12.88
#